data_AF-A0A1D8AF54-F1
#
_entry.id   AF-A0A1D8AF54-F1
#
_cell.length_a   1.000
_cell.length_b   1.000
_cell.length_c   1.000
_cell.angle_alpha   90.00
_cell.angle_beta   90.00
_cell.angle_gamma   90.00
#
_symmetry.space_group_name_H-M   'P 1'
#
loop_
_entity.id
_entity.type
_entity.pdbx_description
1 polymer ?
#
loop_
_entity_poly.entity_id
_entity_poly.type
_entity_poly.pdbx_seq_one_letter_code
_entity_poly.pdbx_strand_id
1 'polypeptide(L)'
;MMNIPWDQPATLIDLDGKTPVIGLMLECVMHFALFKPFAKEQARILLTQPVFREGRKTRTWVLNPDEIEKLAERLDAERKAAR
;
A
#
# COMPACT_ATOMS: atom_id res chain seq x y z
N MET A 1 13.03 -5.18 -4.35
CA MET A 1 11.82 -5.54 -3.58
C MET A 1 11.52 -4.40 -2.62
N MET A 2 10.30 -3.84 -2.58
CA MET A 2 9.93 -2.81 -1.60
C MET A 2 9.85 -3.43 -0.21
N ASN A 3 10.91 -3.31 0.58
CA ASN A 3 10.93 -3.84 1.94
C ASN A 3 10.33 -2.82 2.92
N ILE A 4 9.02 -2.63 2.82
CA ILE A 4 8.27 -1.73 3.69
C ILE A 4 7.78 -2.52 4.92
N PRO A 5 8.07 -2.07 6.16
CA PRO A 5 7.57 -2.72 7.37
C PRO A 5 6.04 -2.69 7.48
N TRP A 6 5.44 -3.74 8.00
CA TRP A 6 3.98 -3.84 8.14
C TRP A 6 3.40 -2.94 9.24
N ASP A 7 4.22 -2.62 10.24
CA ASP A 7 3.91 -1.84 11.43
C ASP A 7 4.19 -0.33 11.27
N GLN A 8 4.67 0.12 10.10
CA GLN A 8 4.86 1.55 9.88
C GLN A 8 3.51 2.26 9.71
N PRO A 9 3.35 3.49 10.22
CA PRO A 9 2.16 4.30 9.96
C PRO A 9 2.05 4.72 8.49
N ALA A 10 0.83 4.69 7.96
CA ALA A 10 0.49 5.08 6.60
C ALA A 10 -0.98 5.51 6.48
N THR A 11 -1.32 6.14 5.35
CA THR A 11 -2.70 6.54 5.05
C THR A 11 -3.10 6.09 3.65
N LEU A 12 -4.14 5.28 3.54
CA LEU A 12 -4.78 4.94 2.27
C LEU A 12 -5.72 6.10 1.85
N ILE A 13 -5.45 6.69 0.70
CA ILE A 13 -6.11 7.88 0.15
C ILE A 13 -6.70 7.58 -1.24
N ASP A 14 -7.36 8.59 -1.82
CA ASP A 14 -7.97 8.55 -3.15
C ASP A 14 -9.04 7.47 -3.30
N LEU A 15 -10.03 7.54 -2.39
CA LEU A 15 -11.07 6.53 -2.19
C LEU A 15 -12.44 6.97 -2.73
N ASP A 16 -12.48 7.69 -3.86
CA ASP A 16 -13.71 8.13 -4.52
C ASP A 16 -14.66 8.90 -3.57
N GLY A 17 -14.13 9.95 -2.93
CA GLY A 17 -14.86 10.80 -1.98
C GLY A 17 -15.06 10.20 -0.58
N LYS A 18 -14.59 8.99 -0.31
CA LYS A 18 -14.64 8.37 1.02
C LYS A 18 -13.51 8.86 1.94
N THR A 19 -13.75 8.73 3.24
CA THR A 19 -12.76 9.04 4.28
C THR A 19 -11.49 8.19 4.09
N PRO A 20 -10.29 8.80 4.13
CA PRO A 20 -9.03 8.06 4.12
C PRO A 20 -8.93 7.05 5.27
N VAL A 21 -8.24 5.94 5.06
CA VAL A 21 -7.90 5.00 6.13
C VAL A 21 -6.54 5.39 6.68
N ILE A 22 -6.51 5.93 7.90
CA ILE A 22 -5.28 6.29 8.61
C ILE A 22 -4.96 5.13 9.57
N GLY A 23 -3.81 4.49 9.41
CA GLY A 23 -3.47 3.30 10.20
C GLY A 23 -2.07 2.77 9.92
N LEU A 24 -1.91 1.46 10.04
CA LEU A 24 -0.67 0.76 9.71
C LEU A 24 -0.62 0.35 8.24
N MET A 25 0.59 0.12 7.71
CA MET A 25 0.78 -0.38 6.35
C MET A 25 0.00 -1.68 6.11
N LEU A 26 0.01 -2.60 7.07
CA LEU A 26 -0.77 -3.84 7.00
C LEU A 26 -2.27 -3.57 6.80
N GLU A 27 -2.84 -2.65 7.58
CA GLU A 27 -4.26 -2.30 7.51
C GLU A 27 -4.59 -1.66 6.17
N CYS A 28 -3.76 -0.74 5.69
CA CYS A 28 -3.94 -0.08 4.39
C CYS A 28 -3.96 -1.11 3.24
N VAL A 29 -3.02 -2.07 3.26
CA VAL A 29 -2.93 -3.12 2.23
C VAL A 29 -4.10 -4.11 2.33
N MET A 30 -4.53 -4.46 3.55
CA MET A 30 -5.72 -5.29 3.76
C MET A 30 -6.99 -4.62 3.22
N HIS A 31 -7.19 -3.31 3.48
CA HIS A 31 -8.33 -2.57 2.95
C HIS A 31 -8.29 -2.49 1.42
N PHE A 32 -7.13 -2.18 0.85
CA PHE A 32 -6.94 -2.16 -0.60
C PHE A 32 -7.29 -3.50 -1.26
N ALA A 33 -6.86 -4.63 -0.67
CA ALA A 33 -7.11 -5.95 -1.24
C ALA A 33 -8.60 -6.27 -1.41
N LEU A 34 -9.46 -5.70 -0.55
CA LEU A 34 -10.92 -5.88 -0.56
C LEU A 34 -11.65 -4.99 -1.57
N PHE A 35 -10.97 -4.02 -2.17
CA PHE A 35 -11.60 -3.11 -3.13
C PHE A 35 -11.95 -3.80 -4.45
N LYS A 36 -13.01 -3.28 -5.10
CA LYS A 36 -13.33 -3.59 -6.49
C LYS A 36 -12.25 -3.01 -7.42
N PRO A 37 -12.04 -3.56 -8.63
CA PRO A 37 -10.99 -3.11 -9.56
C PRO A 37 -10.95 -1.60 -9.79
N PHE A 38 -12.10 -0.99 -10.09
CA PHE A 38 -12.19 0.47 -10.29
C PHE A 38 -11.71 1.29 -9.08
N ALA A 39 -11.95 0.82 -7.86
CA ALA A 39 -11.48 1.51 -6.66
C ALA A 39 -9.99 1.27 -6.40
N LYS A 40 -9.45 0.11 -6.82
CA LYS A 40 -7.99 -0.17 -6.75
C LYS A 40 -7.21 0.76 -7.67
N GLU A 41 -7.69 1.02 -8.88
CA GLU A 41 -7.03 1.90 -9.87
C GLU A 41 -6.82 3.34 -9.38
N GLN A 42 -7.63 3.79 -8.42
CA GLN A 42 -7.53 5.14 -7.86
C GLN A 42 -6.76 5.18 -6.55
N ALA A 43 -6.84 4.12 -5.75
CA ALA A 43 -6.33 4.09 -4.40
C ALA A 43 -4.80 4.25 -4.34
N ARG A 44 -4.34 5.13 -3.45
CA ARG A 44 -2.92 5.39 -3.21
C ARG A 44 -2.61 5.29 -1.73
N ILE A 45 -1.38 4.96 -1.36
CA ILE A 45 -0.95 4.99 0.05
C ILE A 45 0.06 6.11 0.24
N LEU A 46 -0.27 7.08 1.09
CA LEU A 46 0.65 8.07 1.61
C LEU A 46 1.48 7.46 2.75
N LEU A 47 2.79 7.55 2.62
CA LEU A 47 3.78 7.05 3.57
C LEU A 47 4.17 8.15 4.56
N THR A 48 4.53 7.75 5.77
CA THR A 48 5.13 8.65 6.78
C THR A 48 6.65 8.74 6.67
N GLN A 49 7.27 7.83 5.91
CA GLN A 49 8.68 7.86 5.58
C GLN A 49 8.87 7.57 4.09
N PRO A 50 9.75 8.33 3.39
CA PRO A 50 9.86 8.21 1.95
C PRO A 50 10.75 7.03 1.59
N VAL A 51 10.32 6.26 0.58
CA VAL A 51 11.03 5.06 0.10
C VAL A 51 11.84 5.36 -1.15
N PHE A 52 12.94 4.63 -1.34
CA PHE A 52 13.69 4.67 -2.57
C PHE A 52 12.99 3.84 -3.65
N ARG A 53 13.00 4.32 -4.90
CA ARG A 53 12.56 3.58 -6.08
C ARG A 53 13.65 3.57 -7.12
N GLU A 54 13.89 2.40 -7.68
CA GLU A 54 14.76 2.26 -8.82
C GLU A 54 14.24 3.13 -9.98
N GLY A 55 15.15 3.88 -10.63
CA GLY A 55 14.80 4.83 -11.69
C GLY A 55 14.26 6.19 -11.22
N ARG A 56 14.08 6.43 -9.91
CA ARG A 56 13.70 7.76 -9.37
C ARG A 56 14.89 8.42 -8.67
N LYS A 57 15.16 9.69 -9.01
CA LYS A 57 16.23 10.47 -8.36
C LYS A 57 15.89 10.88 -6.92
N THR A 58 14.62 11.09 -6.62
CA THR A 58 14.13 11.51 -5.30
C THR A 58 13.36 10.38 -4.64
N ARG A 59 13.39 10.34 -3.30
CA ARG A 59 12.57 9.40 -2.53
C ARG A 59 11.08 9.75 -2.70
N THR A 60 10.23 8.74 -2.70
CA THR A 60 8.80 8.87 -2.96
C THR A 60 7.98 8.64 -1.70
N TRP A 61 6.93 9.43 -1.54
CA TRP A 61 6.01 9.39 -0.40
C TRP A 61 4.71 8.66 -0.68
N VAL A 62 4.39 8.38 -1.94
CA VAL A 62 3.08 7.84 -2.34
C VAL A 62 3.25 6.56 -3.12
N LEU A 63 2.66 5.46 -2.65
CA LEU A 63 2.54 4.20 -3.40
C LEU A 63 1.35 4.26 -4.34
N ASN A 64 1.58 3.87 -5.59
CA ASN A 64 0.55 3.74 -6.62
C ASN A 64 -0.13 2.35 -6.56
N PRO A 65 -1.29 2.17 -7.21
CA PRO A 65 -2.03 0.90 -7.21
C PRO A 65 -1.17 -0.34 -7.50
N ASP A 66 -0.32 -0.28 -8.53
CA ASP A 66 0.55 -1.39 -8.95
C ASP A 66 1.60 -1.77 -7.88
N GLU A 67 2.00 -0.79 -7.07
CA GLU A 67 2.92 -0.99 -5.96
C GLU A 67 2.22 -1.60 -4.76
N ILE A 68 0.97 -1.18 -4.51
CA ILE A 68 0.14 -1.73 -3.43
C ILE A 68 -0.26 -3.17 -3.76
N GLU A 69 -0.51 -3.50 -5.03
CA GLU A 69 -0.77 -4.89 -5.48
C GLU A 69 0.39 -5.82 -5.13
N LYS A 70 1.65 -5.42 -5.37
CA LYS A 70 2.83 -6.20 -4.97
C LYS A 70 2.91 -6.43 -3.46
N LEU A 71 2.46 -5.46 -2.66
CA LEU A 71 2.37 -5.64 -1.20
C LEU A 71 1.23 -6.59 -0.83
N ALA A 72 0.10 -6.54 -1.51
CA ALA A 72 -0.99 -7.49 -1.29
C ALA A 72 -0.58 -8.93 -1.64
N GLU A 73 0.18 -9.12 -2.73
CA GLU A 73 0.78 -10.40 -3.11
C GLU A 73 1.76 -10.91 -2.04
N ARG A 74 2.65 -10.02 -1.54
CA ARG A 74 3.58 -10.35 -0.44
C ARG A 74 2.82 -10.81 0.80
N LEU A 75 1.76 -10.10 1.18
CA LEU A 75 0.93 -10.44 2.34
C LEU A 75 0.25 -11.81 2.18
N ASP A 76 -0.29 -12.12 1.00
CA ASP A 76 -0.90 -13.42 0.71
C ASP A 76 0.13 -14.56 0.77
N ALA A 77 1.33 -14.35 0.22
CA ALA A 77 2.43 -15.32 0.29
C ALA A 77 2.87 -15.59 1.73
N GLU A 78 3.04 -14.56 2.56
CA GLU A 78 3.39 -14.68 3.98
C GLU A 78 2.32 -15.44 4.77
N ARG A 79 1.03 -15.15 4.52
CA ARG A 79 -0.09 -15.86 5.17
C ARG A 79 -0.16 -17.33 4.80
N LYS A 80 0.12 -17.66 3.53
CA LYS A 80 0.18 -19.06 3.08
C LYS A 80 1.34 -19.82 3.70
N ALA A 81 2.49 -19.17 3.89
CA ALA A 81 3.66 -19.79 4.52
C ALA A 81 3.48 -20.01 6.04
N ALA A 82 2.64 -19.21 6.69
CA ALA A 82 2.32 -19.33 8.12
C ALA A 82 1.27 -20.40 8.45
N ARG A 83 0.69 -21.04 7.42
CA ARG A 83 -0.34 -22.08 7.54
C ARG A 83 0.25 -23.46 7.32
#